data_AF-K1SUF1-F1
#
_entry.id   AF-K1SUF1-F1
#
_cell.length_a   1.000
_cell.length_b   1.000
_cell.length_c   1.000
_cell.angle_alpha   90.00
_cell.angle_beta   90.00
_cell.angle_gamma   90.00
#
_symmetry.space_group_name_H-M   'P 1'
#
loop_
_entity.id
_entity.type
_entity.pdbx_description
1 polymer ?
#
loop_
_entity_poly.entity_id
_entity_poly.type
_entity_poly.pdbx_seq_one_letter_code
_entity_poly.pdbx_strand_id
1 'polypeptide(L)'
;MQLDTQLGQDETIAKEIENLNVSGTKLSKDIIIVPINNTLLYVEPIYQQFVNETDSLPVLKKVVVASGNKVAIGNTFSEALSNLVSQYAVDIEIENTDSLDELADLIIKANNNLKTSTQSNDWEQIGKDTKRLQNLINRLEEVKKEIDKKSR
;
A
#
# COMPACT_ATOMS: atom_id res chain seq x y z
N MET A 1 13.94 -12.01 4.36
CA MET A 1 12.58 -11.55 3.97
C MET A 1 12.43 -11.83 2.49
N GLN A 2 11.47 -12.66 2.09
CA GLN A 2 11.16 -12.90 0.67
C GLN A 2 10.09 -11.89 0.27
N LEU A 3 10.38 -11.04 -0.72
CA LEU A 3 9.43 -10.07 -1.26
C LEU A 3 8.14 -10.79 -1.72
N ASP A 4 8.27 -11.99 -2.28
CA ASP A 4 7.15 -12.85 -2.68
C ASP A 4 6.16 -13.13 -1.53
N THR A 5 6.64 -13.22 -0.28
CA THR A 5 5.77 -13.48 0.90
C THR A 5 5.02 -12.23 1.35
N GLN A 6 5.56 -11.03 1.12
CA GLN A 6 4.86 -9.77 1.42
C GLN A 6 3.92 -9.37 0.28
N LEU A 7 4.27 -9.69 -0.97
CA LEU A 7 3.40 -9.50 -2.13
C LEU A 7 2.16 -10.40 -2.09
N GLY A 8 2.30 -11.62 -1.58
CA GLY A 8 1.17 -12.51 -1.34
C GLY A 8 0.24 -12.10 -0.19
N GLN A 9 0.61 -11.10 0.63
CA GLN A 9 -0.20 -10.64 1.76
C GLN A 9 -1.13 -9.47 1.41
N ASP A 10 -0.87 -8.75 0.32
CA ASP A 10 -1.79 -7.73 -0.19
C ASP A 10 -2.63 -8.33 -1.32
N GLU A 11 -3.85 -8.76 -0.98
CA GLU A 11 -4.81 -9.36 -1.92
C GLU A 11 -5.06 -8.48 -3.16
N THR A 12 -4.93 -7.15 -3.02
CA THR A 12 -5.13 -6.21 -4.12
C THR A 12 -3.98 -6.29 -5.12
N ILE A 13 -2.75 -6.27 -4.61
CA ILE A 13 -1.53 -6.38 -5.44
C ILE A 13 -1.46 -7.75 -6.11
N ALA A 14 -1.76 -8.82 -5.36
CA ALA A 14 -1.80 -10.18 -5.92
C ALA A 14 -2.79 -10.28 -7.08
N LYS A 15 -4.00 -9.70 -6.92
CA LYS A 15 -5.03 -9.66 -7.97
C LYS A 15 -4.60 -8.81 -9.17
N GLU A 16 -3.94 -7.68 -8.95
CA GLU A 16 -3.41 -6.87 -10.05
C GLU A 16 -2.37 -7.63 -10.87
N ILE A 17 -1.48 -8.39 -10.22
CA ILE A 17 -0.48 -9.22 -10.90
C ILE A 17 -1.15 -10.38 -11.63
N GLU A 18 -2.14 -11.03 -11.01
CA GLU A 18 -2.90 -12.11 -11.63
C GLU A 18 -3.61 -11.65 -12.91
N ASN A 19 -4.18 -10.44 -12.92
CA ASN A 19 -4.80 -9.87 -14.12
C ASN A 19 -3.82 -9.68 -15.29
N LEU A 20 -2.51 -9.67 -15.05
CA LEU A 20 -1.49 -9.61 -16.11
C LEU A 20 -1.24 -10.98 -16.76
N ASN A 21 -1.62 -12.08 -16.12
CA ASN A 21 -1.52 -13.43 -16.68
C ASN A 21 -2.62 -13.66 -17.72
N VAL A 22 -2.39 -13.18 -18.95
CA VAL A 22 -3.30 -13.43 -20.08
C VAL A 22 -2.71 -14.47 -21.02
N SER A 23 -3.59 -15.29 -21.60
CA SER A 23 -3.24 -16.33 -22.57
C SER A 23 -2.45 -15.77 -23.74
N GLY A 24 -1.39 -16.48 -24.14
CA GLY A 24 -0.52 -16.05 -25.24
C GLY A 24 0.53 -15.00 -24.85
N THR A 25 0.68 -14.72 -23.55
CA THR A 25 1.75 -13.86 -23.04
C THR A 25 2.58 -14.54 -21.96
N LYS A 26 3.81 -14.05 -21.76
CA LYS A 26 4.72 -14.44 -20.70
C LYS A 26 5.05 -13.20 -19.86
N LEU A 27 5.01 -13.37 -18.54
CA LEU A 27 5.49 -12.35 -17.60
C LEU A 27 6.96 -12.57 -17.28
N SER A 28 7.71 -11.47 -17.16
CA SER A 28 9.07 -11.44 -16.63
C SER A 28 9.11 -10.47 -15.45
N LYS A 29 9.68 -10.91 -14.34
CA LYS A 29 9.84 -10.13 -13.12
C LYS A 29 11.24 -10.38 -12.56
N ASP A 30 11.98 -9.31 -12.32
CA ASP A 30 13.33 -9.37 -11.77
C ASP A 30 13.47 -8.32 -10.68
N ILE A 31 13.80 -8.75 -9.47
CA ILE A 31 13.91 -7.85 -8.33
C ILE A 31 15.24 -7.06 -8.36
N ILE A 32 15.13 -5.76 -8.16
CA ILE A 32 16.24 -4.83 -8.01
C ILE A 32 16.24 -4.35 -6.56
N ILE A 33 17.38 -4.48 -5.89
CA ILE A 33 17.54 -4.05 -4.50
C ILE A 33 18.41 -2.78 -4.50
N VAL A 34 17.83 -1.68 -4.05
CA VAL A 34 18.47 -0.36 -4.00
C VAL A 34 18.69 0.04 -2.54
N PRO A 35 19.94 0.09 -2.06
CA PRO A 35 20.22 0.60 -0.72
C PRO A 35 20.05 2.13 -0.70
N ILE A 36 19.30 2.64 0.28
CA ILE A 36 19.09 4.07 0.51
C ILE A 36 19.37 4.36 1.98
N ASN A 37 20.52 4.98 2.27
CA ASN A 37 21.01 5.20 3.63
C ASN A 37 21.05 3.89 4.44
N ASN A 38 20.22 3.79 5.48
CA ASN A 38 20.10 2.62 6.36
C ASN A 38 18.92 1.69 6.00
N THR A 39 18.27 1.91 4.86
CA THR A 39 17.09 1.18 4.42
C THR A 39 17.32 0.53 3.05
N LEU A 40 16.61 -0.57 2.78
CA LEU A 40 16.60 -1.23 1.47
C LEU A 40 15.26 -0.96 0.77
N LEU A 41 15.33 -0.43 -0.44
CA LEU A 41 14.20 -0.33 -1.35
C LEU A 41 14.25 -1.52 -2.32
N TYR A 42 13.18 -2.29 -2.34
CA TYR A 42 12.99 -3.37 -3.29
C TYR A 42 12.12 -2.87 -4.44
N VAL A 43 12.51 -3.15 -5.68
CA VAL A 43 11.81 -2.74 -6.89
C VAL A 43 11.68 -3.94 -7.81
N GLU A 44 10.46 -4.37 -8.12
CA GLU A 44 10.18 -5.48 -9.04
C GLU A 44 9.34 -4.95 -10.21
N PRO A 45 9.96 -4.57 -11.34
CA PRO A 45 9.23 -4.27 -12.57
C PRO A 45 8.67 -5.56 -13.18
N ILE A 46 7.42 -5.49 -13.63
CA ILE A 46 6.69 -6.61 -14.25
C ILE A 46 6.50 -6.27 -15.72
N TYR A 47 7.19 -7.04 -16.57
CA TYR A 47 7.09 -6.94 -18.02
C TYR A 47 6.21 -8.04 -18.59
N GLN A 48 5.52 -7.75 -19.68
CA GLN A 48 4.71 -8.70 -20.42
C GLN A 48 5.18 -8.76 -21.88
N GLN A 49 5.25 -9.98 -22.42
CA GLN A 49 5.70 -10.25 -23.79
C GLN A 49 4.77 -11.28 -24.46
N PHE A 50 4.47 -11.13 -25.76
CA PHE A 50 3.71 -12.16 -26.49
C PHE A 50 4.60 -13.36 -26.82
N VAL A 51 4.10 -14.58 -26.59
CA VAL A 51 4.89 -15.81 -26.85
C VAL A 51 4.84 -16.27 -28.30
N ASN A 52 3.87 -15.79 -29.08
CA ASN A 52 3.63 -16.21 -30.47
C ASN A 52 4.27 -15.27 -31.51
N GLU A 53 4.98 -14.24 -31.07
CA GLU A 53 5.63 -13.24 -31.92
C GLU A 53 7.14 -13.30 -31.68
N THR A 54 7.91 -13.67 -32.71
CA THR A 54 9.36 -13.91 -32.60
C THR A 54 10.15 -12.68 -32.19
N ASP A 55 9.64 -11.48 -32.47
CA ASP A 55 10.26 -10.18 -32.16
C ASP A 55 9.45 -9.37 -31.12
N SER A 56 8.60 -10.02 -30.32
CA SER A 56 7.81 -9.31 -29.31
C SER A 56 8.73 -8.68 -28.26
N LEU A 57 8.69 -7.35 -28.11
CA LEU A 57 9.46 -6.66 -27.08
C LEU A 57 8.73 -6.71 -25.73
N PRO A 58 9.42 -6.99 -24.61
CA PRO A 58 8.81 -6.90 -23.28
C PRO A 58 8.31 -5.48 -22.98
N VAL A 59 7.03 -5.35 -22.64
CA VAL A 59 6.40 -4.07 -22.29
C VAL A 59 6.18 -4.01 -20.79
N LEU A 60 6.62 -2.92 -20.16
CA LEU A 60 6.37 -2.68 -18.74
C LEU A 60 4.86 -2.56 -18.50
N LYS A 61 4.32 -3.37 -17.59
CA LYS A 61 2.91 -3.31 -17.19
C LYS A 61 2.71 -2.72 -15.81
N LYS A 62 3.55 -3.10 -14.85
CA LYS A 62 3.47 -2.65 -13.46
C LYS A 62 4.87 -2.56 -12.85
N VAL A 63 4.99 -1.77 -11.81
CA VAL A 63 6.16 -1.72 -10.93
C VAL A 63 5.67 -1.91 -9.51
N VAL A 64 6.26 -2.89 -8.84
CA VAL A 64 6.08 -3.11 -7.41
C VAL A 64 7.28 -2.53 -6.68
N VAL A 65 7.03 -1.79 -5.60
CA VAL A 65 8.06 -1.31 -4.70
C VAL A 65 7.76 -1.72 -3.27
N ALA A 66 8.79 -2.02 -2.48
CA ALA A 66 8.63 -2.31 -1.07
C ALA A 66 9.80 -1.78 -0.25
N SER A 67 9.52 -1.45 1.00
CA SER A 67 10.52 -1.11 2.01
C SER A 67 9.98 -1.53 3.38
N GLY A 68 10.83 -2.18 4.20
CA GLY A 68 10.41 -2.70 5.51
C GLY A 68 9.17 -3.61 5.43
N ASN A 69 8.05 -3.14 5.96
CA ASN A 69 6.74 -3.83 5.98
C ASN A 69 5.71 -3.20 5.03
N LYS A 70 6.11 -2.27 4.16
CA LYS A 70 5.22 -1.57 3.23
C LYS A 70 5.51 -2.01 1.81
N VAL A 71 4.44 -2.12 1.04
CA VAL A 71 4.46 -2.51 -0.37
C VAL A 71 3.48 -1.62 -1.12
N ALA A 72 3.84 -1.24 -2.35
CA ALA A 72 2.98 -0.48 -3.23
C ALA A 72 3.20 -0.92 -4.68
N ILE A 73 2.15 -0.76 -5.48
CA ILE A 73 2.16 -1.01 -6.92
C ILE A 73 1.80 0.26 -7.67
N GLY A 74 2.30 0.38 -8.90
CA GLY A 74 1.95 1.46 -9.83
C GLY A 74 2.25 1.05 -11.26
N ASN A 75 1.78 1.84 -12.23
CA ASN A 75 2.06 1.60 -13.65
C ASN A 75 3.47 2.07 -14.03
N THR A 76 4.05 2.97 -13.22
CA THR A 76 5.42 3.45 -13.36
C THR A 76 6.15 3.36 -12.01
N PHE A 77 7.48 3.41 -12.05
CA PHE A 77 8.29 3.47 -10.83
C PHE A 77 7.93 4.68 -9.96
N SER A 78 7.75 5.87 -10.57
CA SER A 78 7.38 7.09 -9.83
C SER A 78 6.03 6.97 -9.14
N GLU A 79 5.04 6.39 -9.83
CA GLU A 79 3.71 6.15 -9.24
C GLU A 79 3.78 5.18 -8.06
N ALA A 80 4.45 4.04 -8.26
CA ALA A 80 4.63 3.04 -7.21
C ALA A 80 5.35 3.62 -5.98
N LEU A 81 6.40 4.41 -6.20
CA LEU A 81 7.14 5.09 -5.13
C LEU A 81 6.29 6.14 -4.41
N SER A 82 5.52 6.94 -5.16
CA SER A 82 4.59 7.92 -4.58
C SER A 82 3.55 7.24 -3.70
N ASN A 83 3.00 6.11 -4.16
CA ASN A 83 2.03 5.31 -3.41
C ASN A 83 2.66 4.75 -2.13
N LEU A 84 3.91 4.28 -2.19
CA LEU A 84 4.64 3.78 -1.03
C LEU A 84 4.86 4.87 0.03
N VAL A 85 5.38 6.03 -0.39
CA VAL A 85 5.67 7.16 0.51
C VAL A 85 4.39 7.74 1.12
N SER A 86 3.29 7.77 0.38
CA SER A 86 2.00 8.24 0.90
C SER A 86 1.48 7.35 2.02
N GLN A 87 1.62 6.02 1.88
CA GLN A 87 1.27 5.08 2.95
C GLN A 87 2.13 5.31 4.20
N TYR A 88 3.44 5.51 4.03
CA TYR A 88 4.32 5.85 5.15
C TYR A 88 3.91 7.13 5.86
N ALA A 89 3.59 8.20 5.12
CA ALA A 89 3.17 9.46 5.72
C ALA A 89 1.90 9.31 6.56
N VAL A 90 0.93 8.53 6.08
CA VAL A 90 -0.32 8.25 6.80
C VAL A 90 -0.06 7.43 8.07
N ASP A 91 0.78 6.40 8.01
CA ASP A 91 1.07 5.59 9.19
C ASP A 91 1.87 6.36 10.24
N ILE A 92 2.82 7.21 9.82
CA ILE A 92 3.56 8.10 10.72
C ILE A 92 2.59 9.08 11.41
N GLU A 93 1.64 9.67 10.68
CA GLU A 93 0.63 10.57 11.25
C GLU A 93 -0.19 9.85 12.34
N ILE A 94 -0.64 8.61 12.09
CA ILE A 94 -1.42 7.82 13.05
C ILE A 94 -0.55 7.40 14.26
N GLU A 95 0.67 6.92 14.03
CA GLU A 95 1.56 6.41 15.08
C GLU A 95 2.17 7.49 15.99
N ASN A 96 2.19 8.76 15.58
CA ASN A 96 2.75 9.84 16.41
C ASN A 96 1.68 10.69 17.10
N THR A 97 0.39 10.43 16.85
CA THR A 97 -0.68 11.17 17.50
C THR A 97 -1.04 10.52 18.84
N ASP A 98 -0.57 11.14 19.92
CA ASP A 98 -0.82 10.69 21.31
C ASP A 98 -1.86 11.54 22.04
N SER A 99 -2.37 12.59 21.40
CA SER A 99 -3.42 13.45 21.94
C SER A 99 -4.81 12.90 21.61
N LEU A 100 -5.66 12.75 22.63
CA LEU A 100 -7.06 12.33 22.43
C LEU A 100 -7.84 13.30 21.55
N ASP A 101 -7.59 14.61 21.68
CA ASP A 101 -8.29 15.64 20.91
C ASP A 101 -7.88 15.59 19.44
N GLU A 102 -6.59 15.43 19.15
CA GLU A 102 -6.08 15.31 17.78
C GLU A 102 -6.57 14.01 17.11
N LEU A 103 -6.58 12.89 17.85
CA LEU A 103 -7.14 11.64 17.35
C LEU A 103 -8.64 11.76 17.07
N ALA A 104 -9.40 12.47 17.91
CA ALA A 104 -10.82 12.73 17.67
C ALA A 104 -11.04 13.51 16.37
N ASP A 105 -10.25 14.56 16.12
CA ASP A 105 -10.32 15.34 14.88
C ASP A 105 -9.96 14.51 13.65
N LEU A 106 -8.91 13.68 13.73
CA LEU A 106 -8.51 12.78 12.65
C LEU A 106 -9.57 11.72 12.36
N ILE A 107 -10.21 11.17 13.40
CA ILE A 107 -11.32 10.20 13.27
C ILE A 107 -12.53 10.86 12.59
N ILE A 108 -12.90 12.08 13.01
CA ILE A 108 -14.00 12.84 12.38
C ILE A 108 -13.70 13.07 10.90
N LYS A 109 -12.47 13.48 10.57
CA LYS A 109 -12.03 13.69 9.19
C LYS A 109 -12.07 12.39 8.38
N ALA A 110 -11.55 11.29 8.92
CA ALA A 110 -11.56 9.98 8.27
C ALA A 110 -12.99 9.47 8.04
N ASN A 111 -13.89 9.65 9.00
CA ASN A 111 -15.29 9.29 8.88
C ASN A 111 -16.02 10.12 7.79
N ASN A 112 -15.72 11.42 7.69
CA ASN A 112 -16.25 12.26 6.62
C ASN A 112 -15.75 11.81 5.24
N ASN A 113 -14.46 11.47 5.11
CA ASN A 113 -13.92 10.93 3.85
C ASN A 113 -14.60 9.62 3.46
N LEU A 114 -14.79 8.69 4.40
CA LEU A 114 -15.51 7.44 4.17
C LEU A 114 -16.95 7.68 3.73
N LYS A 115 -17.64 8.66 4.32
CA LYS A 115 -18.99 9.06 3.89
C LYS A 115 -18.99 9.56 2.44
N THR A 116 -17.95 10.29 2.03
CA THR A 116 -17.83 10.74 0.64
C THR A 116 -17.52 9.58 -0.31
N SER A 117 -16.61 8.68 0.03
CA SER A 117 -16.26 7.55 -0.85
C SER A 117 -17.38 6.53 -0.97
N THR A 118 -18.17 6.31 0.09
CA THR A 118 -19.39 5.48 0.01
C THR A 118 -20.47 6.06 -0.90
N GLN A 119 -20.44 7.37 -1.17
CA GLN A 119 -21.34 8.00 -2.14
C GLN A 119 -20.85 7.89 -3.60
N SER A 120 -19.55 7.67 -3.82
CA SER A 120 -18.95 7.69 -5.17
C SER A 120 -18.91 6.33 -5.86
N ASN A 121 -19.50 5.27 -5.29
CA ASN A 121 -19.43 3.87 -5.78
C ASN A 121 -17.99 3.35 -6.03
N ASP A 122 -16.99 4.01 -5.46
CA ASP A 122 -15.58 3.62 -5.59
C ASP A 122 -15.20 2.67 -4.45
N TRP A 123 -15.36 1.38 -4.70
CA TRP A 123 -15.14 0.32 -3.71
C TRP A 123 -13.69 0.24 -3.21
N GLU A 124 -12.72 0.58 -4.05
CA GLU A 124 -11.32 0.59 -3.63
C GLU A 124 -11.07 1.72 -2.63
N GLN A 125 -11.59 2.91 -2.93
CA GLN A 125 -11.48 4.07 -2.05
C GLN A 125 -12.23 3.85 -0.72
N ILE A 126 -13.41 3.22 -0.76
CA ILE A 126 -14.17 2.83 0.44
C ILE A 126 -13.33 1.90 1.33
N GLY A 127 -12.66 0.91 0.75
CA GLY A 127 -11.79 -0.01 1.48
C GLY A 127 -10.62 0.71 2.15
N LYS A 128 -9.96 1.62 1.42
CA LYS A 128 -8.86 2.46 1.95
C LYS A 128 -9.31 3.34 3.11
N ASP A 129 -10.44 4.04 2.95
CA ASP A 129 -10.98 4.93 3.99
C ASP A 129 -11.44 4.15 5.23
N THR A 130 -12.02 2.97 5.05
CA THR A 130 -12.42 2.07 6.14
C THR A 130 -11.21 1.63 6.95
N LYS A 131 -10.14 1.17 6.29
CA LYS A 131 -8.89 0.75 6.94
C LYS A 131 -8.25 1.89 7.72
N ARG A 132 -8.22 3.10 7.15
CA ARG A 132 -7.69 4.30 7.82
C ARG A 132 -8.48 4.63 9.09
N LEU A 133 -9.83 4.61 9.01
CA LEU A 133 -10.69 4.86 10.17
C LEU A 133 -10.48 3.82 11.28
N GLN A 134 -10.39 2.53 10.92
CA GLN A 134 -10.11 1.47 11.90
C GLN A 134 -8.76 1.66 12.60
N ASN A 135 -7.70 2.01 11.86
CA ASN A 135 -6.38 2.25 12.46
C ASN A 135 -6.40 3.41 13.45
N LEU A 136 -7.09 4.51 13.13
CA LEU A 136 -7.24 5.66 14.04
C LEU A 136 -8.01 5.30 15.31
N ILE A 137 -9.08 4.49 15.19
CA ILE A 137 -9.85 4.01 16.34
C ILE A 137 -8.98 3.10 17.22
N ASN A 138 -8.22 2.19 16.63
CA ASN A 138 -7.30 1.32 17.38
C ASN A 138 -6.26 2.14 18.15
N ARG A 139 -5.69 3.17 17.52
CA ARG A 139 -4.75 4.08 18.19
C ARG A 139 -5.42 4.84 19.34
N LEU A 140 -6.65 5.33 19.15
CA LEU A 140 -7.43 5.95 20.23
C LEU A 140 -7.64 5.01 21.41
N GLU A 141 -7.93 3.74 21.16
CA GLU A 141 -8.05 2.73 22.23
C GLU A 141 -6.74 2.51 22.98
N GLU A 142 -5.60 2.46 22.28
CA GLU A 142 -4.26 2.33 22.87
C GLU A 142 -3.95 3.52 23.77
N VAL A 143 -4.05 4.74 23.24
CA VAL A 143 -3.77 5.98 23.98
C VAL A 143 -4.68 6.10 25.21
N LYS A 144 -5.97 5.78 25.07
CA LYS A 144 -6.90 5.77 26.21
C LYS A 144 -6.49 4.77 27.29
N LYS A 145 -6.09 3.55 26.91
CA LYS A 145 -5.60 2.52 27.86
C LYS A 145 -4.34 2.99 28.59
N GLU A 146 -3.45 3.73 27.93
CA GLU A 146 -2.24 4.27 28.55
C GLU A 146 -2.56 5.36 29.58
N ILE A 147 -3.49 6.26 29.26
CA ILE A 147 -3.97 7.30 30.19
C ILE A 147 -4.66 6.66 31.41
N ASP A 148 -5.51 5.65 31.19
CA ASP A 148 -6.19 4.92 32.27
C ASP A 148 -5.21 4.15 33.18
N LYS A 149 -4.09 3.67 32.63
CA LYS A 149 -3.00 3.05 33.42
C LYS A 149 -2.21 4.06 34.24
N LYS A 150 -1.95 5.26 33.69
CA LYS A 150 -1.21 6.33 34.39
C LYS A 150 -2.01 7.01 35.50
N SER A 151 -3.34 6.88 35.48
CA SER A 151 -4.26 7.47 36.46
C SER A 151 -4.61 6.54 37.64
N ARG A 152 -4.04 5.34 37.67
CA ARG A 152 -4.15 4.37 38.78
C ARG A 152 -2.85 4.28 39.56
#